data_AF-A0A9P7PCD9-F1
#
_entry.id   AF-A0A9P7PCD9-F1
#
_cell.length_a   1.000
_cell.length_b   1.000
_cell.length_c   1.000
_cell.angle_alpha   90.00
_cell.angle_beta   90.00
_cell.angle_gamma   90.00
#
_symmetry.space_group_name_H-M   'P 1'
#
loop_
_entity.id
_entity.type
_entity.pdbx_description
1 polymer ?
#
loop_
_entity_poly.entity_id
_entity_poly.type
_entity_poly.pdbx_seq_one_letter_code
_entity_poly.pdbx_strand_id
1 'polypeptide(L)'
;MPWVDIDFILEAQQIWADKYARGRCYRHYETEGTSIQYLYQTNVHACDRYMQHVRQHQEKTWKFDARACFEADYERALQFPPGVENIAHNSLWGSRDVHPNVCMPLDLVTGPWDEEKKRRLFWLVRAGVLLLDQETETSSKVRLAGLDAVVITPEKPDPFIVRCLINPMILIGLPPDAAHNRIVMMCRRIARGGDTQDMRQILRFLVRELHSDQQFMLDNNIYDDEDGDSDFDRDDEFYDKLYDELVEEGVE
;
A
#
# COMPACT_ATOMS: atom_id res chain seq x y z
N MET A 1 -7.16 -18.90 0.89
CA MET A 1 -7.97 -19.70 -0.06
C MET A 1 -7.05 -20.26 -1.13
N PRO A 2 -6.52 -21.48 -0.98
CA PRO A 2 -5.41 -21.98 -1.80
C PRO A 2 -5.79 -22.38 -3.24
N TRP A 3 -7.07 -22.33 -3.62
CA TRP A 3 -7.53 -22.71 -4.95
C TRP A 3 -7.90 -21.52 -5.85
N VAL A 4 -8.00 -20.32 -5.29
CA VAL A 4 -8.27 -19.10 -6.08
C VAL A 4 -6.93 -18.44 -6.39
N ASP A 5 -6.50 -18.57 -7.63
CA ASP A 5 -5.36 -17.88 -8.19
C ASP A 5 -5.79 -16.69 -9.06
N ILE A 6 -4.82 -15.90 -9.51
CA ILE A 6 -5.10 -14.76 -10.41
C ILE A 6 -5.75 -15.20 -11.73
N ASP A 7 -5.42 -16.38 -12.25
CA ASP A 7 -5.93 -16.87 -13.53
C ASP A 7 -7.43 -17.14 -13.45
N PHE A 8 -7.87 -17.78 -12.38
CA PHE A 8 -9.28 -18.02 -12.07
C PHE A 8 -10.06 -16.70 -11.95
N ILE A 9 -9.51 -15.71 -11.25
CA ILE A 9 -10.14 -14.40 -11.07
C ILE A 9 -10.34 -13.70 -12.43
N LEU A 10 -9.30 -13.69 -13.27
CA LEU A 10 -9.34 -13.05 -14.59
C LEU A 10 -10.27 -13.77 -15.56
N GLU A 11 -10.32 -15.10 -15.51
CA GLU A 11 -11.27 -15.90 -16.29
C GLU A 11 -12.72 -15.58 -15.89
N ALA A 12 -13.00 -15.53 -14.58
CA ALA A 12 -14.32 -15.15 -14.09
C ALA A 12 -14.72 -13.74 -14.54
N GLN A 13 -13.79 -12.78 -14.49
CA GLN A 13 -13.99 -11.41 -14.97
C GLN A 13 -14.28 -11.37 -16.48
N GLN A 14 -13.55 -12.17 -17.28
CA GLN A 14 -13.76 -12.27 -18.72
C GLN A 14 -15.14 -12.86 -19.05
N ILE A 15 -15.53 -13.97 -18.39
CA ILE A 15 -16.85 -14.60 -18.60
C ILE A 15 -17.97 -13.63 -18.27
N TRP A 16 -17.84 -12.88 -17.16
CA TRP A 16 -18.80 -11.85 -16.81
C TRP A 16 -18.89 -10.76 -17.89
N ALA A 17 -17.76 -10.24 -18.34
CA ALA A 17 -17.72 -9.18 -19.34
C ALA A 17 -18.28 -9.65 -20.70
N ASP A 18 -17.97 -10.87 -21.11
CA ASP A 18 -18.50 -11.49 -22.33
C ASP A 18 -20.00 -11.70 -22.29
N LYS A 19 -20.60 -11.83 -21.11
CA LYS A 19 -22.06 -11.98 -20.96
C LYS A 19 -22.77 -10.65 -20.78
N TYR A 20 -22.20 -9.73 -20.00
CA TYR A 20 -22.91 -8.55 -19.49
C TYR A 20 -22.33 -7.21 -19.97
N ALA A 21 -21.12 -7.19 -20.51
CA ALA A 21 -20.42 -5.96 -20.91
C ALA A 21 -20.06 -5.92 -22.40
N ARG A 22 -20.73 -6.72 -23.25
CA ARG A 22 -20.52 -6.69 -24.70
C ARG A 22 -20.69 -5.28 -25.26
N GLY A 23 -19.72 -4.83 -26.04
CA GLY A 23 -19.71 -3.50 -26.65
C GLY A 23 -19.31 -2.37 -25.70
N ARG A 24 -18.97 -2.66 -24.45
CA ARG A 24 -18.33 -1.68 -23.55
C ARG A 24 -16.82 -1.72 -23.74
N CYS A 25 -16.19 -0.56 -23.60
CA CYS A 25 -14.73 -0.43 -23.59
C CYS A 25 -14.26 -0.50 -22.13
N TYR A 26 -13.13 -1.17 -21.90
CA TYR A 26 -12.45 -1.09 -20.61
C TYR A 26 -11.81 0.29 -20.49
N ARG A 27 -11.97 0.89 -19.31
CA ARG A 27 -11.30 2.13 -18.96
C ARG A 27 -10.25 1.77 -17.92
N HIS A 28 -8.99 1.95 -18.27
CA HIS A 28 -7.90 1.84 -17.30
C HIS A 28 -8.11 2.87 -16.19
N TYR A 29 -7.58 2.59 -15.01
CA TYR A 29 -7.65 3.51 -13.88
C TYR A 29 -6.75 4.72 -14.13
N GLU A 30 -7.32 5.67 -14.86
CA GLU A 30 -6.76 6.96 -15.24
C GLU A 30 -7.17 8.04 -14.23
N THR A 31 -7.28 7.73 -12.94
CA THR A 31 -7.16 8.79 -11.91
C THR A 31 -5.70 9.21 -11.84
N GLU A 32 -5.24 9.81 -12.94
CA GLU A 32 -3.88 10.27 -13.14
C GLU A 32 -3.70 11.55 -12.35
N GLY A 33 -3.35 11.41 -11.08
CA GLY A 33 -2.72 12.50 -10.34
C GLY A 33 -1.48 13.00 -11.09
N THR A 34 -1.06 14.22 -10.78
CA THR A 34 0.10 14.89 -11.39
C THR A 34 1.38 14.04 -11.37
N SER A 35 1.53 13.15 -10.39
CA SER A 35 2.68 12.24 -10.24
C SER A 35 2.78 11.20 -11.37
N ILE A 36 1.66 10.65 -11.84
CA ILE A 36 1.63 9.67 -12.93
C ILE A 36 2.00 10.33 -14.27
N GLN A 37 1.50 11.55 -14.48
CA GLN A 37 1.76 12.31 -15.69
C GLN A 37 3.25 12.69 -15.80
N TYR A 38 3.88 13.07 -14.68
CA TYR A 38 5.31 13.32 -14.60
C TYR A 38 6.15 12.05 -14.84
N LEU A 39 5.69 10.91 -14.32
CA LEU A 39 6.31 9.60 -14.54
C LEU A 39 6.36 9.21 -16.01
N TYR A 40 5.27 9.42 -16.75
CA TYR A 40 5.24 9.16 -18.19
C TYR A 40 6.08 10.14 -19.01
N GLN A 41 6.25 11.37 -18.52
CA GLN A 41 7.14 12.34 -19.15
C GLN A 41 8.62 11.97 -18.95
N THR A 42 8.96 11.32 -17.84
CA THR A 42 10.34 11.04 -17.45
C THR A 42 10.80 9.61 -17.77
N ASN A 43 9.89 8.64 -17.89
CA ASN A 43 10.22 7.24 -18.16
C ASN A 43 9.54 6.72 -19.45
N VAL A 44 10.17 7.04 -20.60
CA VAL A 44 9.65 6.76 -21.95
C VAL A 44 9.43 5.26 -22.21
N HIS A 45 10.24 4.38 -21.63
CA HIS A 45 10.14 2.93 -21.86
C HIS A 45 9.02 2.24 -21.07
N ALA A 46 8.62 2.84 -19.94
CA ALA A 46 7.46 2.36 -19.17
C ALA A 46 6.12 2.55 -19.92
N CYS A 47 6.15 3.41 -20.94
CA CYS A 47 5.00 3.98 -21.62
C CYS A 47 4.49 3.08 -22.77
N ASP A 48 5.36 2.40 -23.51
CA ASP A 48 4.99 1.97 -24.86
C ASP A 48 3.91 0.88 -24.92
N ARG A 49 4.04 -0.21 -24.16
CA ARG A 49 3.07 -1.33 -24.19
C ARG A 49 1.74 -0.95 -23.52
N TYR A 50 1.79 -0.33 -22.35
CA TYR A 50 0.60 0.15 -21.65
C TYR A 50 -0.15 1.20 -22.49
N MET A 51 0.54 2.23 -23.01
CA MET A 51 -0.11 3.26 -23.84
C MET A 51 -0.60 2.73 -25.18
N GLN A 52 0.07 1.73 -25.77
CA GLN A 52 -0.47 1.03 -26.94
C GLN A 52 -1.78 0.32 -26.61
N HIS A 53 -1.83 -0.40 -25.50
CA HIS A 53 -3.04 -1.09 -25.04
C HIS A 53 -4.18 -0.11 -24.72
N VAL A 54 -3.89 0.99 -24.03
CA VAL A 54 -4.84 2.09 -23.78
C VAL A 54 -5.37 2.67 -25.10
N ARG A 55 -4.49 3.00 -26.06
CA ARG A 55 -4.91 3.54 -27.37
C ARG A 55 -5.85 2.60 -28.11
N GLN A 56 -5.55 1.30 -28.11
CA GLN A 56 -6.40 0.29 -28.77
C GLN A 56 -7.81 0.20 -28.13
N HIS A 57 -7.92 0.42 -26.82
CA HIS A 57 -9.23 0.54 -26.16
C HIS A 57 -9.95 1.87 -26.47
N GLN A 58 -9.24 3.00 -26.50
CA GLN A 58 -9.79 4.31 -26.85
C GLN A 58 -10.32 4.37 -28.29
N GLU A 59 -9.59 3.75 -29.22
CA GLU A 59 -9.96 3.65 -30.64
C GLU A 59 -11.08 2.60 -30.88
N LYS A 60 -11.52 1.88 -29.83
CA LYS A 60 -12.51 0.79 -29.90
C LYS A 60 -12.11 -0.32 -30.86
N THR A 61 -10.83 -0.45 -31.16
CA THR A 61 -10.29 -1.46 -32.07
C THR A 61 -10.09 -2.80 -31.36
N TRP A 62 -10.17 -2.82 -30.02
CA TRP A 62 -10.00 -4.01 -29.21
C TRP A 62 -11.25 -4.37 -28.38
N LYS A 63 -11.68 -5.63 -28.49
CA LYS A 63 -12.57 -6.28 -27.53
C LYS A 63 -11.88 -6.36 -26.15
N PHE A 64 -12.64 -6.15 -25.06
CA PHE A 64 -12.12 -6.35 -23.70
C PHE A 64 -11.54 -7.75 -23.51
N ASP A 65 -10.30 -7.78 -23.00
CA ASP A 65 -9.56 -8.96 -22.58
C ASP A 65 -9.04 -8.71 -21.15
N ALA A 66 -9.67 -9.34 -20.16
CA ALA A 66 -9.35 -9.13 -18.75
C ALA A 66 -7.88 -9.41 -18.43
N ARG A 67 -7.27 -10.41 -19.09
CA ARG A 67 -5.88 -10.77 -18.86
C ARG A 67 -4.95 -9.74 -19.45
N ALA A 68 -5.16 -9.34 -20.71
CA ALA A 68 -4.33 -8.32 -21.34
C ALA A 68 -4.38 -6.98 -20.57
N CYS A 69 -5.59 -6.58 -20.13
CA CYS A 69 -5.76 -5.38 -19.32
C CYS A 69 -5.04 -5.49 -17.97
N PHE A 70 -5.16 -6.62 -17.28
CA PHE A 70 -4.48 -6.84 -16.01
C PHE A 70 -2.96 -6.83 -16.15
N GLU A 71 -2.40 -7.54 -17.13
CA GLU A 71 -0.95 -7.59 -17.33
C GLU A 71 -0.39 -6.21 -17.68
N ALA A 72 -1.11 -5.43 -18.49
CA ALA A 72 -0.72 -4.05 -18.79
C ALA A 72 -0.71 -3.16 -17.53
N ASP A 73 -1.75 -3.26 -16.69
CA ASP A 73 -1.83 -2.52 -15.43
C ASP A 73 -0.76 -2.97 -14.42
N TYR A 74 -0.47 -4.29 -14.36
CA TYR A 74 0.52 -4.88 -13.45
C TYR A 74 1.96 -4.54 -13.85
N GLU A 75 2.31 -4.69 -15.14
CA GLU A 75 3.61 -4.29 -15.69
C GLU A 75 3.89 -2.81 -15.42
N ARG A 76 2.88 -1.96 -15.61
CA ARG A 76 2.95 -0.54 -15.29
C ARG A 76 3.21 -0.33 -13.80
N ALA A 77 2.43 -0.99 -12.93
CA ALA A 77 2.54 -0.86 -11.48
C ALA A 77 3.95 -1.21 -10.92
N LEU A 78 4.61 -2.19 -11.54
CA LEU A 78 5.99 -2.59 -11.19
C LEU A 78 7.04 -1.54 -11.53
N GLN A 79 6.78 -0.65 -12.48
CA GLN A 79 7.77 0.31 -12.99
C GLN A 79 7.75 1.65 -12.27
N PHE A 80 6.72 1.92 -11.47
CA PHE A 80 6.66 3.15 -10.70
C PHE A 80 7.80 3.18 -9.66
N PRO A 81 8.52 4.30 -9.55
CA PRO A 81 9.54 4.48 -8.54
C PRO A 81 8.91 4.43 -7.13
N PRO A 82 9.67 3.94 -6.13
CA PRO A 82 9.35 4.19 -4.72
C PRO A 82 9.31 5.71 -4.49
N GLY A 83 8.26 6.20 -3.82
CA GLY A 83 8.14 7.61 -3.52
C GLY A 83 6.96 7.89 -2.59
N VAL A 84 7.13 8.87 -1.70
CA VAL A 84 6.13 9.26 -0.69
C VAL A 84 4.82 9.70 -1.35
N GLU A 85 4.90 10.46 -2.45
CA GLU A 85 3.73 10.90 -3.22
C GLU A 85 2.88 9.71 -3.70
N ASN A 86 3.51 8.60 -4.10
CA ASN A 86 2.80 7.44 -4.61
C ASN A 86 2.07 6.66 -3.50
N ILE A 87 2.54 6.76 -2.26
CA ILE A 87 1.94 6.15 -1.05
C ILE A 87 0.78 7.01 -0.54
N ALA A 88 1.02 8.32 -0.38
CA ALA A 88 0.04 9.25 0.16
C ALA A 88 -1.23 9.37 -0.72
N HIS A 89 -1.09 9.22 -2.04
CA HIS A 89 -2.20 9.40 -2.98
C HIS A 89 -2.94 8.11 -3.35
N ASN A 90 -2.64 6.97 -2.74
CA ASN A 90 -3.24 5.67 -3.08
C ASN A 90 -3.22 5.40 -4.61
N SER A 91 -2.08 5.67 -5.25
CA SER A 91 -1.93 5.71 -6.72
C SER A 91 -2.26 4.39 -7.46
N LEU A 92 -2.41 3.28 -6.74
CA LEU A 92 -2.80 1.98 -7.29
C LEU A 92 -4.30 1.65 -7.15
N TRP A 93 -5.08 2.48 -6.43
CA TRP A 93 -6.51 2.22 -6.25
C TRP A 93 -7.27 2.50 -7.53
N GLY A 94 -8.06 1.51 -7.95
CA GLY A 94 -8.98 1.63 -9.06
C GLY A 94 -10.42 1.85 -8.57
N SER A 95 -11.39 1.31 -9.32
CA SER A 95 -12.81 1.34 -8.96
C SER A 95 -13.13 0.28 -7.92
N ARG A 96 -14.25 0.48 -7.22
CA ARG A 96 -14.86 -0.53 -6.34
C ARG A 96 -15.48 -1.66 -7.17
N ASP A 97 -14.63 -2.50 -7.74
CA ASP A 97 -14.99 -3.62 -8.62
C ASP A 97 -15.54 -4.82 -7.85
N VAL A 98 -15.32 -4.84 -6.54
CA VAL A 98 -15.73 -5.90 -5.64
C VAL A 98 -16.77 -5.40 -4.66
N HIS A 99 -17.52 -6.35 -4.09
CA HIS A 99 -18.49 -6.06 -3.05
C HIS A 99 -17.78 -5.44 -1.82
N PRO A 100 -18.38 -4.46 -1.11
CA PRO A 100 -17.77 -3.81 0.06
C PRO A 100 -17.31 -4.76 1.18
N ASN A 101 -17.96 -5.92 1.29
CA ASN A 101 -17.63 -6.95 2.29
C ASN A 101 -16.50 -7.90 1.85
N VAL A 102 -15.87 -7.68 0.70
CA VAL A 102 -14.68 -8.45 0.31
C VAL A 102 -13.51 -7.97 1.17
N CYS A 103 -12.92 -8.89 1.93
CA CYS A 103 -11.78 -8.61 2.78
C CYS A 103 -10.47 -9.08 2.12
N MET A 104 -9.38 -8.37 2.40
CA MET A 104 -8.04 -8.80 2.00
C MET A 104 -7.67 -10.12 2.71
N PRO A 105 -7.28 -11.18 1.98
CA PRO A 105 -6.77 -12.40 2.60
C PRO A 105 -5.55 -12.15 3.48
N LEU A 106 -5.54 -12.73 4.68
CA LEU A 106 -4.48 -12.50 5.69
C LEU A 106 -3.07 -12.80 5.17
N ASP A 107 -2.94 -13.86 4.37
CA ASP A 107 -1.68 -14.29 3.75
C ASP A 107 -1.16 -13.30 2.69
N LEU A 108 -2.02 -12.45 2.14
CA LEU A 108 -1.64 -11.36 1.24
C LEU A 108 -1.27 -10.07 2.00
N VAL A 109 -1.71 -9.92 3.25
CA VAL A 109 -1.32 -8.78 4.12
C VAL A 109 0.01 -9.05 4.81
N THR A 110 0.23 -10.28 5.27
CA THR A 110 1.37 -10.64 6.13
C THR A 110 2.52 -11.34 5.40
N GLY A 111 2.32 -11.70 4.13
CA GLY A 111 3.33 -12.36 3.31
C GLY A 111 3.68 -13.77 3.80
N PRO A 112 4.81 -14.34 3.33
CA PRO A 112 5.67 -13.84 2.25
C PRO A 112 4.94 -13.83 0.89
N TRP A 113 5.40 -12.98 -0.03
CA TRP A 113 4.83 -12.81 -1.36
C TRP A 113 5.70 -13.41 -2.46
N ASP A 114 5.21 -14.49 -3.07
CA ASP A 114 5.67 -14.91 -4.39
C ASP A 114 4.95 -14.10 -5.48
N GLU A 115 5.29 -14.34 -6.75
CA GLU A 115 4.70 -13.62 -7.88
C GLU A 115 3.17 -13.82 -8.00
N GLU A 116 2.66 -14.99 -7.61
CA GLU A 116 1.21 -15.28 -7.60
C GLU A 116 0.50 -14.38 -6.60
N LYS A 117 1.00 -14.35 -5.35
CA LYS A 117 0.48 -13.51 -4.29
C LYS A 117 0.61 -12.03 -4.61
N LYS A 118 1.71 -11.59 -5.24
CA LYS A 118 1.87 -10.21 -5.72
C LYS A 118 0.78 -9.81 -6.70
N ARG A 119 0.53 -10.66 -7.70
CA ARG A 119 -0.50 -10.43 -8.73
C ARG A 119 -1.90 -10.37 -8.12
N ARG A 120 -2.24 -11.29 -7.21
CA ARG A 120 -3.51 -11.27 -6.48
C ARG A 120 -3.67 -10.06 -5.58
N LEU A 121 -2.64 -9.72 -4.82
CA LEU A 121 -2.64 -8.55 -3.96
C LEU A 121 -2.92 -7.29 -4.79
N PHE A 122 -2.21 -7.13 -5.90
CA PHE A 122 -2.43 -6.03 -6.83
C PHE A 122 -3.85 -5.98 -7.39
N TRP A 123 -4.40 -7.13 -7.82
CA TRP A 123 -5.78 -7.18 -8.30
C TRP A 123 -6.77 -6.69 -7.24
N LEU A 124 -6.61 -7.10 -5.98
CA LEU A 124 -7.49 -6.69 -4.87
C LEU A 124 -7.36 -5.20 -4.55
N VAL A 125 -6.13 -4.67 -4.51
CA VAL A 125 -5.87 -3.24 -4.31
C VAL A 125 -6.49 -2.41 -5.44
N ARG A 126 -6.31 -2.83 -6.70
CA ARG A 126 -6.93 -2.19 -7.86
C ARG A 126 -8.46 -2.25 -7.79
N ALA A 127 -9.02 -3.37 -7.32
CA ALA A 127 -10.45 -3.55 -7.15
C ALA A 127 -11.05 -2.75 -5.97
N GLY A 128 -10.25 -1.96 -5.25
CA GLY A 128 -10.68 -1.11 -4.16
C GLY A 128 -10.95 -1.87 -2.85
N VAL A 129 -10.35 -3.05 -2.67
CA VAL A 129 -10.39 -3.75 -1.37
C VAL A 129 -9.59 -2.96 -0.35
N LEU A 130 -10.27 -2.52 0.70
CA LEU A 130 -9.63 -1.86 1.83
C LEU A 130 -8.98 -2.89 2.76
N LEU A 131 -7.87 -2.49 3.37
CA LEU A 131 -7.22 -3.23 4.44
C LEU A 131 -8.08 -3.15 5.73
N LEU A 132 -9.12 -3.97 5.73
CA LEU A 132 -9.97 -4.37 6.86
C LEU A 132 -10.83 -3.27 7.52
N ASP A 133 -11.88 -3.75 8.17
CA ASP A 133 -12.80 -2.98 9.01
C ASP A 133 -12.05 -2.45 10.24
N GLN A 134 -12.28 -1.19 10.60
CA GLN A 134 -11.44 -0.43 11.53
C GLN A 134 -11.63 -0.82 13.01
N GLU A 135 -12.60 -1.68 13.33
CA GLU A 135 -13.16 -1.72 14.68
C GLU A 135 -12.83 -2.96 15.52
N THR A 136 -11.86 -3.80 15.13
CA THR A 136 -11.50 -4.99 15.94
C THR A 136 -10.02 -5.03 16.34
N GLU A 137 -9.73 -5.50 17.56
CA GLU A 137 -8.36 -5.79 18.04
C GLU A 137 -7.62 -6.78 17.13
N THR A 138 -8.37 -7.65 16.44
CA THR A 138 -7.81 -8.56 15.43
C THR A 138 -7.30 -7.78 14.20
N SER A 139 -7.96 -6.68 13.83
CA SER A 139 -7.56 -5.80 12.73
C SER A 139 -6.23 -5.08 13.01
N SER A 140 -6.04 -4.53 14.21
CA SER A 140 -4.78 -3.86 14.58
C SER A 140 -3.58 -4.81 14.56
N LYS A 141 -3.72 -6.03 15.10
CA LYS A 141 -2.67 -7.07 15.05
C LYS A 141 -2.27 -7.44 13.62
N VAL A 142 -3.24 -7.57 12.73
CA VAL A 142 -2.99 -7.90 11.31
C VAL A 142 -2.30 -6.73 10.59
N ARG A 143 -2.71 -5.49 10.86
CA ARG A 143 -2.08 -4.28 10.29
C ARG A 143 -0.63 -4.14 10.75
N LEU A 144 -0.35 -4.35 12.04
CA LEU A 144 1.01 -4.35 12.59
C LEU A 144 1.88 -5.45 11.98
N ALA A 145 1.35 -6.68 11.89
CA ALA A 145 2.08 -7.79 11.26
C ALA A 145 2.37 -7.52 9.78
N GLY A 146 1.43 -6.88 9.07
CA GLY A 146 1.64 -6.41 7.70
C GLY A 146 2.75 -5.37 7.63
N LEU A 147 2.71 -4.33 8.46
CA LEU A 147 3.76 -3.32 8.53
C LEU A 147 5.14 -3.96 8.81
N ASP A 148 5.20 -4.86 9.77
CA ASP A 148 6.43 -5.56 10.15
C ASP A 148 6.99 -6.37 8.96
N ALA A 149 6.12 -7.08 8.24
CA ALA A 149 6.50 -7.91 7.09
C ALA A 149 6.90 -7.08 5.87
N VAL A 150 6.37 -5.86 5.71
CA VAL A 150 6.58 -5.02 4.53
C VAL A 150 7.81 -4.13 4.67
N VAL A 151 8.01 -3.47 5.81
CA VAL A 151 9.05 -2.43 5.97
C VAL A 151 10.13 -2.75 7.00
N ILE A 152 9.81 -3.45 8.09
CA ILE A 152 10.74 -3.64 9.21
C ILE A 152 11.62 -4.89 9.01
N THR A 153 10.99 -6.04 8.78
CA THR A 153 11.64 -7.35 8.75
C THR A 153 12.50 -7.59 7.50
N PRO A 154 12.07 -7.22 6.27
CA PRO A 154 12.85 -7.50 5.07
C PRO A 154 14.20 -6.79 5.08
N GLU A 155 15.28 -7.45 4.69
CA GLU A 155 16.57 -6.78 4.49
C GLU A 155 16.45 -5.69 3.42
N LYS A 156 15.72 -5.99 2.34
CA LYS A 156 15.40 -5.07 1.24
C LYS A 156 13.88 -5.07 1.02
N PRO A 157 13.15 -4.03 1.47
CA PRO A 157 11.71 -3.92 1.24
C PRO A 157 11.40 -3.88 -0.24
N ASP A 158 10.37 -4.63 -0.67
CA ASP A 158 9.89 -4.60 -2.06
C ASP A 158 9.03 -3.35 -2.28
N PRO A 159 9.47 -2.37 -3.10
CA PRO A 159 8.72 -1.15 -3.36
C PRO A 159 7.28 -1.39 -3.85
N PHE A 160 7.07 -2.47 -4.59
CA PHE A 160 5.76 -2.83 -5.11
C PHE A 160 4.80 -3.24 -3.98
N ILE A 161 5.28 -4.09 -3.07
CA ILE A 161 4.50 -4.53 -1.91
C ILE A 161 4.22 -3.35 -0.98
N VAL A 162 5.23 -2.51 -0.72
CA VAL A 162 5.08 -1.27 0.04
C VAL A 162 3.93 -0.44 -0.52
N ARG A 163 3.87 -0.22 -1.84
CA ARG A 163 2.77 0.55 -2.44
C ARG A 163 1.41 -0.13 -2.36
N CYS A 164 1.37 -1.46 -2.42
CA CYS A 164 0.09 -2.19 -2.36
C CYS A 164 -0.52 -2.15 -0.95
N LEU A 165 0.31 -2.25 0.10
CA LEU A 165 -0.17 -2.45 1.47
C LEU A 165 -0.06 -1.20 2.34
N ILE A 166 0.91 -0.34 2.10
CA ILE A 166 1.10 0.87 2.89
C ILE A 166 0.19 1.96 2.34
N ASN A 167 -0.88 2.22 3.08
CA ASN A 167 -1.80 3.33 2.86
C ASN A 167 -2.01 4.05 4.20
N PRO A 168 -2.49 5.30 4.21
CA PRO A 168 -2.70 6.03 5.47
C PRO A 168 -3.57 5.27 6.49
N MET A 169 -4.54 4.47 6.02
CA MET A 169 -5.45 3.71 6.90
C MET A 169 -4.75 2.57 7.66
N ILE A 170 -3.61 2.06 7.19
CA ILE A 170 -2.88 1.01 7.90
C ILE A 170 -2.24 1.53 9.20
N LEU A 171 -2.02 2.84 9.28
CA LEU A 171 -1.29 3.49 10.38
C LEU A 171 -2.21 4.07 11.47
N ILE A 172 -3.50 4.25 11.19
CA ILE A 172 -4.44 4.95 12.07
C ILE A 172 -5.02 4.06 13.18
N GLY A 173 -5.10 4.56 14.40
CA GLY A 173 -5.78 3.88 15.51
C GLY A 173 -5.11 2.56 15.87
N LEU A 174 -3.78 2.53 15.84
CA LEU A 174 -2.99 1.42 16.36
C LEU A 174 -2.81 1.58 17.88
N PRO A 175 -2.71 0.49 18.66
CA PRO A 175 -2.39 0.57 20.08
C PRO A 175 -1.11 1.39 20.31
N PRO A 176 -1.11 2.39 21.22
CA PRO A 176 -0.01 3.34 21.37
C PRO A 176 1.35 2.68 21.63
N ASP A 177 1.38 1.65 22.47
CA ASP A 177 2.57 0.87 22.80
C ASP A 177 3.12 0.11 21.57
N ALA A 178 2.22 -0.51 20.81
CA ALA A 178 2.58 -1.25 19.63
C ALA A 178 3.07 -0.32 18.51
N ALA A 179 2.43 0.83 18.32
CA ALA A 179 2.82 1.86 17.37
C ALA A 179 4.20 2.43 17.71
N HIS A 180 4.42 2.84 18.96
CA HIS A 180 5.71 3.37 19.43
C HIS A 180 6.86 2.40 19.18
N ASN A 181 6.66 1.12 19.51
CA ASN A 181 7.66 0.08 19.24
C ASN A 181 8.05 0.01 17.75
N ARG A 182 7.09 0.12 16.82
CA ARG A 182 7.39 0.08 15.37
C ARG A 182 8.07 1.36 14.91
N ILE A 183 7.71 2.51 15.46
CA ILE A 183 8.41 3.76 15.21
C ILE A 183 9.90 3.60 15.56
N VAL A 184 10.21 3.14 16.78
CA VAL A 184 11.60 2.92 17.23
C VAL A 184 12.33 1.94 16.30
N MET A 185 11.68 0.85 15.87
CA MET A 185 12.26 -0.11 14.93
C MET A 185 12.59 0.53 13.57
N MET A 186 11.70 1.37 13.04
CA MET A 186 11.94 2.09 11.78
C MET A 186 13.06 3.14 11.93
N CYS A 187 13.11 3.90 13.01
CA CYS A 187 14.19 4.85 13.27
C CYS A 187 15.55 4.14 13.36
N ARG A 188 15.63 3.00 14.07
CA ARG A 188 16.84 2.17 14.13
C ARG A 188 17.27 1.66 12.75
N ARG A 189 16.31 1.27 11.91
CA ARG A 189 16.56 0.86 10.52
C ARG A 189 17.15 1.99 9.69
N ILE A 190 16.56 3.18 9.76
CA ILE A 190 17.06 4.39 9.07
C ILE A 190 18.50 4.68 9.51
N ALA A 191 18.77 4.67 10.82
CA ALA A 191 20.10 4.93 11.38
C ALA A 191 21.15 3.89 10.95
N ARG A 192 20.77 2.61 10.89
CA ARG A 192 21.65 1.53 10.42
C ARG A 192 22.07 1.71 8.95
N GLY A 193 21.23 2.35 8.14
CA GLY A 193 21.45 2.53 6.71
C GLY A 193 21.34 1.23 5.91
N GLY A 194 21.67 1.30 4.61
CA GLY A 194 21.58 0.18 3.66
C GLY A 194 20.34 0.21 2.75
N ASP A 195 19.32 0.99 3.13
CA ASP A 195 18.18 1.28 2.26
C ASP A 195 18.51 2.33 1.20
N THR A 196 17.79 2.27 0.08
CA THR A 196 17.85 3.31 -0.95
C THR A 196 17.36 4.65 -0.39
N GLN A 197 17.73 5.76 -1.03
CA GLN A 197 17.26 7.08 -0.63
C GLN A 197 15.72 7.16 -0.60
N ASP A 198 15.06 6.63 -1.63
CA ASP A 198 13.60 6.61 -1.71
C ASP A 198 12.96 5.81 -0.58
N MET A 199 13.51 4.63 -0.26
CA MET A 199 13.00 3.82 0.85
C MET A 199 13.20 4.50 2.20
N ARG A 200 14.34 5.18 2.41
CA ARG A 200 14.56 5.99 3.62
C ARG A 200 13.54 7.12 3.75
N GLN A 201 13.19 7.78 2.64
CA GLN A 201 12.14 8.82 2.66
C GLN A 201 10.76 8.25 2.95
N ILE A 202 10.44 7.07 2.43
CA ILE A 202 9.22 6.34 2.79
C ILE A 202 9.21 6.02 4.29
N LEU A 203 10.27 5.45 4.84
CA LEU A 203 10.35 5.14 6.27
C LEU A 203 10.17 6.38 7.15
N ARG A 204 10.82 7.50 6.80
CA ARG A 204 10.64 8.78 7.51
C ARG A 204 9.20 9.29 7.43
N PHE A 205 8.55 9.12 6.29
CA PHE A 205 7.13 9.44 6.15
C PHE A 205 6.27 8.58 7.09
N LEU A 206 6.46 7.26 7.10
CA LEU A 206 5.68 6.37 7.97
C LEU A 206 5.90 6.64 9.46
N VAL A 207 7.12 6.99 9.85
CA VAL A 207 7.43 7.42 11.22
C VAL A 207 6.64 8.67 11.59
N ARG A 208 6.61 9.70 10.72
CA ARG A 208 5.82 10.92 10.96
C ARG A 208 4.34 10.64 11.10
N GLU A 209 3.78 9.84 10.21
CA GLU A 209 2.35 9.53 10.21
C GLU A 209 1.94 8.75 11.46
N LEU A 210 2.71 7.72 11.83
CA LEU A 210 2.44 6.96 13.06
C LEU A 210 2.61 7.81 14.32
N HIS A 211 3.64 8.64 14.38
CA HIS A 211 3.84 9.54 15.50
C HIS A 211 2.68 10.54 15.62
N SER A 212 2.26 11.13 14.50
CA SER A 212 1.14 12.07 14.47
C SER A 212 -0.18 11.43 14.91
N ASP A 213 -0.46 10.21 14.46
CA ASP A 213 -1.64 9.45 14.90
C ASP A 213 -1.57 9.13 16.40
N GLN A 214 -0.40 8.72 16.90
CA GLN A 214 -0.21 8.45 18.32
C GLN A 214 -0.49 9.69 19.18
N GLN A 215 0.05 10.86 18.81
CA GLN A 215 -0.21 12.11 19.52
C GLN A 215 -1.69 12.47 19.49
N PHE A 216 -2.35 12.33 18.33
CA PHE A 216 -3.78 12.58 18.20
C PHE A 216 -4.61 11.67 19.12
N MET A 217 -4.29 10.38 19.22
CA MET A 217 -5.01 9.45 20.08
C MET A 217 -4.84 9.77 21.58
N LEU A 218 -3.66 10.26 21.96
CA LEU A 218 -3.34 10.65 23.34
C LEU A 218 -4.04 11.96 23.75
N ASP A 219 -4.04 12.97 22.87
CA ASP A 219 -4.67 14.27 23.13
C ASP A 219 -6.20 14.19 23.27
N ASN A 220 -6.82 13.16 22.68
CA ASN A 220 -8.26 12.96 22.71
C ASN A 220 -8.74 11.98 23.80
N ASN A 221 -7.86 11.55 24.73
CA ASN A 221 -8.18 10.60 25.82
C ASN A 221 -8.94 9.34 25.34
N ILE A 222 -8.66 8.85 24.13
CA ILE A 222 -9.36 7.68 23.57
C ILE A 222 -8.98 6.38 24.33
N TYR A 223 -7.93 6.44 25.15
CA TYR A 223 -7.45 5.35 26.01
C TYR A 223 -7.41 5.72 27.51
N ASP A 224 -8.28 6.63 27.98
CA ASP A 224 -8.55 6.76 29.42
C ASP A 224 -9.36 5.53 29.90
N ASP A 225 -8.69 4.37 29.95
CA ASP A 225 -9.16 3.27 30.79
C ASP A 225 -8.70 3.57 32.23
N GLU A 226 -9.65 3.56 33.15
CA GLU A 226 -9.52 3.84 34.59
C GLU A 226 -8.61 2.85 35.35
N ASP A 227 -7.90 1.95 34.67
CA ASP A 227 -6.96 1.01 35.27
C ASP A 227 -5.53 1.55 35.10
N GLY A 228 -5.15 2.40 36.05
CA GLY A 228 -3.80 2.94 36.18
C GLY A 228 -2.77 1.83 36.40
N ASP A 229 -2.12 1.42 35.33
CA ASP A 229 -0.84 0.69 35.35
C ASP A 229 -0.15 0.68 33.96
N SER A 230 -0.34 1.73 33.16
CA SER A 230 0.59 1.99 32.04
C SER A 230 1.65 3.00 32.48
N ASP A 231 2.69 2.51 33.17
CA ASP A 231 4.01 3.15 33.22
C ASP A 231 4.58 3.17 31.78
N PHE A 232 3.96 3.96 30.91
CA PHE A 232 4.48 4.25 29.58
C PHE A 232 5.57 5.30 29.79
N ASP A 233 6.81 4.83 30.01
CA ASP A 233 8.02 5.64 30.01
C ASP A 233 8.14 6.35 28.65
N ARG A 234 7.51 7.53 28.54
CA ARG A 234 7.67 8.48 27.42
C ARG A 234 9.08 9.05 27.37
N ASP A 235 9.83 8.96 28.46
CA ASP A 235 11.20 9.45 28.58
C ASP A 235 12.21 8.50 27.91
N ASP A 236 11.91 8.02 26.70
CA ASP A 236 12.96 7.52 25.83
C ASP A 236 13.63 8.75 25.18
N GLU A 237 14.44 9.48 25.96
CA GLU A 237 15.24 10.63 25.49
C GLU A 237 16.07 10.26 24.24
N PHE A 238 16.36 8.97 24.09
CA PHE A 238 16.97 8.42 22.89
C PHE A 238 16.01 8.37 21.69
N TYR A 239 14.73 8.05 21.87
CA TYR A 239 13.71 8.16 20.82
C TYR A 239 13.52 9.59 20.36
N ASP A 240 13.29 10.55 21.26
CA ASP A 240 13.01 11.94 20.89
C ASP A 240 14.17 12.53 20.08
N LYS A 241 15.40 12.34 20.56
CA LYS A 241 16.61 12.74 19.84
C LYS A 241 16.73 12.07 18.47
N LEU A 242 16.43 10.77 18.39
CA LEU A 242 16.53 10.01 17.15
C LEU A 242 15.43 10.39 16.14
N TYR A 243 14.24 10.73 16.62
CA TYR A 243 13.15 11.26 15.80
C TYR A 243 13.54 12.62 15.25
N ASP A 244 13.96 13.56 16.09
CA ASP A 244 14.36 14.90 15.69
C ASP A 244 15.48 14.88 14.64
N GLU A 245 16.56 14.13 14.90
CA GLU A 245 17.72 14.01 14.00
C GLU A 245 17.35 13.37 12.65
N LEU A 246 16.53 12.31 12.66
CA LEU A 246 16.28 11.52 11.46
C LEU A 246 15.09 12.01 10.63
N VAL A 247 14.15 12.71 11.25
CA VAL A 247 12.82 12.99 10.69
C VAL A 247 12.57 14.48 10.54
N GLU A 248 12.94 15.30 11.53
CA GLU A 248 12.76 16.75 11.49
C GLU A 248 13.93 17.47 10.83
N GLU A 249 15.17 17.12 11.19
CA GLU A 249 16.39 17.77 10.66
C GLU A 249 16.84 17.21 9.29
N GLY A 250 16.37 16.02 8.90
CA GLY A 250 16.75 15.32 7.67
C GLY A 250 16.09 15.79 6.37
N VAL A 251 15.48 16.99 6.36
CA VAL A 251 14.82 17.63 5.20
C VAL A 251 15.74 18.73 4.64
N GLU A 252 16.82 18.32 3.98
CA GLU A 252 17.59 19.18 3.04
C GLU A 252 17.51 18.62 1.62
#